data_AF-A0A9D5VKY5-F1
#
_entry.id   AF-A0A9D5VKY5-F1
#
_cell.length_a   1.000
_cell.length_b   1.000
_cell.length_c   1.000
_cell.angle_alpha   90.00
_cell.angle_beta   90.00
_cell.angle_gamma   90.00
#
_symmetry.space_group_name_H-M   'P 1'
#
loop_
_entity.id
_entity.type
_entity.pdbx_description
1 polymer ?
#
loop_
_entity_poly.entity_id
_entity_poly.type
_entity_poly.pdbx_seq_one_letter_code
_entity_poly.pdbx_strand_id
1 'polypeptide(L)'
;MFTFIFKISFMVFLNLSISFVSAANAEEIDLKPLSTGEQCLDSAISILLTNAPAQSDPQVLNDILKNDMYLDDMKMDHLPKEKDHFDKLLSTPTDLAPMYKEIILGIQNKQPAIKEFLCKPEVQNILGKMRSDYKNSQNVINRMVNHIFLLNEITLSMSANPKYMEALVTHIKNTRPKFNISLNKFKAAFDIYRVTGELFMPAKALAMDVVMDNILVSRSGECPTNEIMPTNTSGQVVNIMEAVLADESSALYDNARAGIALAINPIPSVHVTDRDDKYPLYLKYHAPEGWNSLYETWNLAFLMGNVSNLNITYPKLLIPAVIAAGNEDYLMNRVESLWPTINFHVFAQAKGQNVFLPEQTELAKHWGEVNARYASAFTQRHNNIEFNTLSDLCSIPYNKCKNAFWSTLKLINFAGVAQ
;
A
#
# COMPACT_ATOMS: atom_id res chain seq x y z
N MET A 1 -8.42 33.25 -6.79
CA MET A 1 -8.35 32.17 -5.76
C MET A 1 -8.56 30.79 -6.37
N PHE A 2 -9.70 30.48 -7.00
CA PHE A 2 -9.92 29.18 -7.68
C PHE A 2 -8.80 28.81 -8.67
N THR A 3 -8.28 29.76 -9.45
CA THR A 3 -7.15 29.59 -10.38
C THR A 3 -5.78 29.31 -9.74
N PHE A 4 -5.67 29.31 -8.40
CA PHE A 4 -4.43 29.08 -7.67
C PHE A 4 -4.31 27.63 -7.18
N ILE A 5 -5.44 27.03 -6.77
CA ILE A 5 -5.52 25.62 -6.34
C ILE A 5 -5.17 24.67 -7.50
N PHE A 6 -5.60 25.03 -8.72
CA PHE A 6 -5.40 24.26 -9.95
C PHE A 6 -3.93 24.00 -10.35
N LYS A 7 -2.95 24.66 -9.70
CA LYS A 7 -1.51 24.50 -10.01
C LYS A 7 -0.75 23.55 -9.09
N ILE A 8 -1.29 23.20 -7.92
CA ILE A 8 -0.50 22.51 -6.87
C ILE A 8 -0.56 20.98 -7.05
N SER A 9 -1.71 20.41 -7.40
CA SER A 9 -1.88 18.97 -7.62
C SER A 9 -1.17 18.44 -8.87
N PHE A 10 -0.75 19.32 -9.79
CA PHE A 10 -0.12 18.93 -11.06
C PHE A 10 1.38 18.58 -10.93
N MET A 11 2.00 18.84 -9.78
CA MET A 11 3.46 18.85 -9.61
C MET A 11 4.05 17.55 -9.01
N VAL A 12 3.47 16.36 -9.25
CA VAL A 12 3.75 15.16 -8.39
C VAL A 12 4.91 14.25 -8.84
N PHE A 13 5.07 13.98 -10.15
CA PHE A 13 6.20 13.19 -10.70
C PHE A 13 7.26 14.13 -11.34
N LEU A 14 8.03 13.74 -12.36
CA LEU A 14 8.78 14.59 -13.33
C LEU A 14 10.27 15.05 -13.08
N ASN A 15 11.06 15.09 -14.19
CA ASN A 15 12.44 15.64 -14.49
C ASN A 15 13.66 14.66 -14.57
N LEU A 16 14.72 14.92 -15.36
CA LEU A 16 15.51 13.94 -16.23
C LEU A 16 17.07 13.83 -16.02
N SER A 17 17.87 12.75 -16.28
CA SER A 17 17.80 11.33 -16.80
C SER A 17 19.16 10.52 -16.58
N ILE A 18 19.27 9.25 -17.06
CA ILE A 18 20.49 8.51 -17.58
C ILE A 18 21.50 7.84 -16.57
N SER A 19 22.33 6.80 -16.87
CA SER A 19 22.20 5.46 -17.54
C SER A 19 23.59 4.73 -17.74
N PHE A 20 23.73 3.41 -17.48
CA PHE A 20 24.80 2.48 -17.97
C PHE A 20 24.37 0.98 -17.88
N VAL A 21 25.14 0.01 -18.43
CA VAL A 21 24.72 -1.40 -18.69
C VAL A 21 25.72 -2.47 -18.18
N SER A 22 25.26 -3.55 -17.52
CA SER A 22 25.52 -4.97 -17.91
C SER A 22 25.08 -6.07 -16.89
N ALA A 23 24.28 -7.02 -17.38
CA ALA A 23 24.22 -8.47 -17.13
C ALA A 23 24.70 -9.15 -15.80
N ALA A 24 23.83 -10.01 -15.26
CA ALA A 24 24.16 -11.32 -14.67
C ALA A 24 22.91 -12.24 -14.70
N ASN A 25 23.07 -13.56 -14.90
CA ASN A 25 21.97 -14.49 -15.18
C ASN A 25 21.46 -15.24 -13.93
N ALA A 26 20.17 -15.63 -13.96
CA ALA A 26 19.59 -16.75 -13.20
C ALA A 26 18.50 -17.41 -14.08
N GLU A 27 18.19 -18.70 -13.85
CA GLU A 27 17.50 -19.55 -14.83
C GLU A 27 15.96 -19.42 -14.85
N GLU A 28 15.36 -19.69 -16.02
CA GLU A 28 13.93 -19.48 -16.31
C GLU A 28 12.98 -20.53 -15.72
N ILE A 29 11.73 -20.10 -15.49
CA ILE A 29 10.54 -20.95 -15.60
C ILE A 29 9.88 -20.60 -16.95
N ASP A 30 9.60 -21.59 -17.80
CA ASP A 30 9.17 -21.35 -19.20
C ASP A 30 7.82 -20.63 -19.29
N LEU A 31 7.92 -19.31 -19.53
CA LEU A 31 6.88 -18.45 -20.06
C LEU A 31 7.45 -17.68 -21.26
N LYS A 32 7.73 -18.38 -22.37
CA LYS A 32 8.11 -17.84 -23.71
C LYS A 32 8.43 -16.33 -23.75
N PRO A 33 9.71 -15.93 -23.64
CA PRO A 33 10.08 -14.53 -23.49
C PRO A 33 9.74 -13.70 -24.74
N LEU A 34 8.80 -12.76 -24.57
CA LEU A 34 8.68 -11.60 -25.46
C LEU A 34 9.78 -10.60 -25.09
N SER A 35 10.85 -10.58 -25.88
CA SER A 35 12.02 -9.69 -25.69
C SER A 35 11.69 -8.18 -25.72
N THR A 36 10.49 -7.80 -26.15
CA THR A 36 9.93 -6.45 -26.05
C THR A 36 9.51 -6.07 -24.62
N GLY A 37 9.18 -7.04 -23.77
CA GLY A 37 8.61 -6.81 -22.44
C GLY A 37 9.60 -6.31 -21.38
N GLU A 38 10.90 -6.49 -21.60
CA GLU A 38 11.95 -5.95 -20.72
C GLU A 38 12.33 -4.54 -21.15
N GLN A 39 12.65 -4.34 -22.43
CA GLN A 39 12.94 -3.03 -23.04
C GLN A 39 11.84 -1.99 -22.76
N CYS A 40 10.58 -2.44 -22.77
CA CYS A 40 9.43 -1.61 -22.43
C CYS A 40 9.37 -1.26 -20.93
N LEU A 41 9.66 -2.20 -20.02
CA LEU A 41 9.71 -1.92 -18.59
C LEU A 41 10.88 -0.99 -18.25
N ASP A 42 12.03 -1.17 -18.90
CA ASP A 42 13.17 -0.27 -18.76
C ASP A 42 12.85 1.15 -19.25
N SER A 43 12.06 1.29 -20.34
CA SER A 43 11.51 2.59 -20.78
C SER A 43 10.60 3.20 -19.71
N ALA A 44 9.66 2.43 -19.15
CA ALA A 44 8.78 2.89 -18.08
C ALA A 44 9.55 3.34 -16.82
N ILE A 45 10.49 2.52 -16.35
CA ILE A 45 11.36 2.82 -15.22
C ILE A 45 12.22 4.05 -15.51
N SER A 46 12.76 4.18 -16.72
CA SER A 46 13.56 5.34 -17.13
C SER A 46 12.76 6.65 -17.11
N ILE A 47 11.45 6.60 -17.41
CA ILE A 47 10.55 7.76 -17.29
C ILE A 47 10.15 8.03 -15.82
N LEU A 48 10.04 6.99 -14.97
CA LEU A 48 9.62 7.12 -13.57
C LEU A 48 10.75 7.50 -12.59
N LEU A 49 11.98 6.99 -12.79
CA LEU A 49 13.15 7.22 -11.92
C LEU A 49 14.09 8.32 -12.42
N THR A 50 13.81 8.83 -13.60
CA THR A 50 14.18 10.16 -14.08
C THR A 50 14.05 11.17 -12.90
N ASN A 51 15.20 11.75 -12.49
CA ASN A 51 15.45 12.53 -11.25
C ASN A 51 14.68 12.09 -9.99
N ALA A 52 14.46 10.79 -9.81
CA ALA A 52 14.53 10.24 -8.46
C ALA A 52 15.95 10.57 -7.93
N PRO A 53 16.09 11.21 -6.77
CA PRO A 53 17.39 11.66 -6.28
C PRO A 53 18.32 10.47 -6.05
N ALA A 54 19.61 10.60 -6.38
CA ALA A 54 20.58 9.52 -6.18
C ALA A 54 20.84 9.23 -4.69
N GLN A 55 20.61 10.20 -3.81
CA GLN A 55 20.77 10.09 -2.36
C GLN A 55 19.56 10.66 -1.63
N SER A 56 19.32 10.20 -0.41
CA SER A 56 18.35 10.84 0.49
C SER A 56 18.81 12.24 0.88
N ASP A 57 17.84 13.11 1.16
CA ASP A 57 18.07 14.49 1.58
C ASP A 57 17.67 14.62 3.07
N PRO A 58 18.63 14.77 4.00
CA PRO A 58 18.35 14.92 5.42
C PRO A 58 17.36 16.05 5.76
N GLN A 59 17.35 17.17 5.02
CA GLN A 59 16.40 18.26 5.28
C GLN A 59 14.97 17.85 4.91
N VAL A 60 14.82 17.19 3.76
CA VAL A 60 13.52 16.65 3.31
C VAL A 60 13.05 15.51 4.19
N LEU A 61 13.95 14.63 4.66
CA LEU A 61 13.62 13.54 5.59
C LEU A 61 13.10 14.08 6.93
N ASN A 62 13.80 15.05 7.54
CA ASN A 62 13.33 15.68 8.78
C ASN A 62 11.99 16.41 8.58
N ASP A 63 11.79 17.06 7.43
CA ASP A 63 10.52 17.72 7.13
C ASP A 63 9.38 16.72 6.91
N ILE A 64 9.60 15.58 6.25
CA ILE A 64 8.61 14.49 6.14
C ILE A 64 8.28 13.92 7.52
N LEU A 65 9.30 13.57 8.31
CA LEU A 65 9.15 13.03 9.65
C LEU A 65 8.30 13.94 10.55
N LYS A 66 8.48 15.26 10.42
CA LYS A 66 7.78 16.29 11.19
C LYS A 66 6.38 16.63 10.64
N ASN A 67 6.26 16.88 9.33
CA ASN A 67 5.10 17.53 8.74
C ASN A 67 4.14 16.59 8.00
N ASP A 68 4.58 15.40 7.60
CA ASP A 68 3.74 14.34 7.01
C ASP A 68 3.47 13.21 8.04
N MET A 69 4.51 12.79 8.77
CA MET A 69 4.45 11.61 9.65
C MET A 69 4.22 11.94 11.14
N TYR A 70 4.63 13.14 11.60
CA TYR A 70 4.53 13.63 12.98
C TYR A 70 5.22 12.74 14.02
N LEU A 71 6.41 12.25 13.67
CA LEU A 71 7.26 11.39 14.50
C LEU A 71 8.49 12.12 15.06
N ASP A 72 8.67 13.42 14.78
CA ASP A 72 9.81 14.19 15.26
C ASP A 72 9.82 14.40 16.80
N ASP A 73 8.67 14.25 17.47
CA ASP A 73 8.54 14.22 18.93
C ASP A 73 8.40 12.80 19.52
N MET A 74 8.70 11.73 18.74
CA MET A 74 8.60 10.34 19.20
C MET A 74 9.74 9.96 20.17
N LYS A 75 9.37 9.47 21.36
CA LYS A 75 10.32 9.15 22.44
C LYS A 75 10.98 7.78 22.27
N MET A 76 12.17 7.76 21.68
CA MET A 76 12.96 6.54 21.45
C MET A 76 14.02 6.24 22.54
N ASP A 77 13.99 6.90 23.70
CA ASP A 77 15.07 6.79 24.71
C ASP A 77 15.16 5.41 25.40
N HIS A 78 14.14 4.57 25.23
CA HIS A 78 14.11 3.15 25.66
C HIS A 78 14.43 2.17 24.51
N LEU A 79 14.76 2.72 23.33
CA LEU A 79 15.04 2.02 22.06
C LEU A 79 16.35 2.58 21.45
N PRO A 80 17.50 2.48 22.14
CA PRO A 80 18.71 3.20 21.76
C PRO A 80 19.24 2.78 20.38
N LYS A 81 19.08 1.52 19.96
CA LYS A 81 19.54 1.07 18.64
C LYS A 81 18.74 1.69 17.51
N GLU A 82 17.43 1.77 17.68
CA GLU A 82 16.51 2.38 16.73
C GLU A 82 16.70 3.90 16.71
N LYS A 83 16.92 4.51 17.89
CA LYS A 83 17.30 5.93 18.02
C LYS A 83 18.60 6.22 17.24
N ASP A 84 19.68 5.49 17.49
CA ASP A 84 20.97 5.65 16.81
C ASP A 84 20.85 5.45 15.28
N HIS A 85 20.00 4.53 14.83
CA HIS A 85 19.72 4.30 13.40
C HIS A 85 19.02 5.48 12.75
N PHE A 86 17.93 5.97 13.34
CA PHE A 86 17.19 7.11 12.80
C PHE A 86 17.98 8.42 12.93
N ASP A 87 18.68 8.67 14.05
CA ASP A 87 19.53 9.86 14.22
C ASP A 87 20.66 9.90 13.16
N LYS A 88 21.22 8.75 12.77
CA LYS A 88 22.18 8.65 11.65
C LYS A 88 21.52 8.89 10.29
N LEU A 89 20.37 8.27 10.02
CA LEU A 89 19.62 8.39 8.77
C LEU A 89 19.15 9.82 8.52
N LEU A 90 18.70 10.51 9.58
CA LEU A 90 18.19 11.88 9.56
C LEU A 90 19.30 12.95 9.55
N SER A 91 20.57 12.56 9.65
CA SER A 91 21.73 13.46 9.60
C SER A 91 22.65 13.25 8.40
N THR A 92 22.58 12.09 7.72
CA THR A 92 23.54 11.70 6.67
C THR A 92 22.84 11.31 5.36
N PRO A 93 23.18 11.95 4.21
CA PRO A 93 22.69 11.51 2.90
C PRO A 93 23.05 10.04 2.63
N THR A 94 22.05 9.24 2.28
CA THR A 94 22.17 7.79 2.07
C THR A 94 21.93 7.45 0.59
N ASP A 95 22.73 6.57 0.00
CA ASP A 95 22.55 6.11 -1.38
C ASP A 95 21.21 5.38 -1.55
N LEU A 96 20.42 5.80 -2.54
CA LEU A 96 19.09 5.25 -2.84
C LEU A 96 19.10 4.21 -3.98
N ALA A 97 20.24 4.00 -4.66
CA ALA A 97 20.38 2.98 -5.69
C ALA A 97 20.00 1.55 -5.23
N PRO A 98 20.29 1.10 -3.99
CA PRO A 98 19.81 -0.19 -3.48
C PRO A 98 18.28 -0.26 -3.42
N MET A 99 17.63 0.79 -2.91
CA MET A 99 16.16 0.86 -2.81
C MET A 99 15.51 0.80 -4.19
N TYR A 100 15.99 1.57 -5.17
CA TYR A 100 15.48 1.50 -6.54
C TYR A 100 15.65 0.11 -7.15
N LYS A 101 16.82 -0.52 -6.95
CA LYS A 101 17.10 -1.87 -7.46
C LYS A 101 16.14 -2.90 -6.88
N GLU A 102 15.84 -2.86 -5.59
CA GLU A 102 14.90 -3.79 -4.96
C GLU A 102 13.45 -3.56 -5.43
N ILE A 103 13.03 -2.31 -5.61
CA ILE A 103 11.71 -1.99 -6.19
C ILE A 103 11.59 -2.52 -7.62
N ILE A 104 12.61 -2.29 -8.47
CA ILE A 104 12.66 -2.78 -9.85
C ILE A 104 12.61 -4.32 -9.89
N LEU A 105 13.42 -5.00 -9.09
CA LEU A 105 13.44 -6.46 -9.01
C LEU A 105 12.13 -7.03 -8.44
N GLY A 106 11.47 -6.32 -7.52
CA GLY A 106 10.12 -6.64 -7.05
C GLY A 106 9.12 -6.59 -8.20
N ILE A 107 9.11 -5.50 -8.99
CA ILE A 107 8.22 -5.37 -10.15
C ILE A 107 8.50 -6.46 -11.20
N GLN A 108 9.77 -6.66 -11.56
CA GLN A 108 10.21 -7.63 -12.56
C GLN A 108 9.84 -9.08 -12.20
N ASN A 109 10.14 -9.49 -10.96
CA ASN A 109 10.12 -10.90 -10.56
C ASN A 109 8.87 -11.31 -9.77
N LYS A 110 8.11 -10.34 -9.23
CA LYS A 110 6.95 -10.62 -8.35
C LYS A 110 5.66 -9.91 -8.75
N GLN A 111 5.72 -8.87 -9.60
CA GLN A 111 4.54 -8.07 -9.96
C GLN A 111 4.27 -8.00 -11.48
N PRO A 112 4.01 -9.14 -12.15
CA PRO A 112 3.82 -9.20 -13.60
C PRO A 112 2.68 -8.31 -14.10
N ALA A 113 1.60 -8.14 -13.31
CA ALA A 113 0.51 -7.22 -13.65
C ALA A 113 0.92 -5.74 -13.63
N ILE A 114 1.83 -5.34 -12.72
CA ILE A 114 2.39 -3.98 -12.72
C ILE A 114 3.31 -3.79 -13.94
N LYS A 115 4.13 -4.80 -14.27
CA LYS A 115 4.95 -4.81 -15.50
C LYS A 115 4.09 -4.67 -16.76
N GLU A 116 2.97 -5.41 -16.86
CA GLU A 116 2.05 -5.31 -18.00
C GLU A 116 1.34 -3.96 -18.06
N PHE A 117 0.85 -3.42 -16.93
CA PHE A 117 0.24 -2.08 -16.87
C PHE A 117 1.19 -0.98 -17.35
N LEU A 118 2.42 -0.96 -16.80
CA LEU A 118 3.45 0.01 -17.20
C LEU A 118 3.79 -0.08 -18.70
N CYS A 119 3.55 -1.23 -19.32
CA CYS A 119 3.84 -1.52 -20.72
C CYS A 119 2.68 -1.34 -21.70
N LYS A 120 1.50 -0.91 -21.24
CA LYS A 120 0.42 -0.54 -22.17
C LYS A 120 0.82 0.68 -23.02
N PRO A 121 0.58 0.68 -24.35
CA PRO A 121 0.91 1.83 -25.21
C PRO A 121 0.22 3.13 -24.77
N GLU A 122 -0.99 3.03 -24.22
CA GLU A 122 -1.75 4.17 -23.69
C GLU A 122 -1.07 4.74 -22.43
N VAL A 123 -0.59 3.87 -21.54
CA VAL A 123 0.14 4.25 -20.32
C VAL A 123 1.51 4.82 -20.67
N GLN A 124 2.25 4.21 -21.61
CA GLN A 124 3.49 4.78 -22.15
C GLN A 124 3.26 6.15 -22.82
N ASN A 125 2.11 6.36 -23.48
CA ASN A 125 1.74 7.67 -24.04
C ASN A 125 1.39 8.69 -22.94
N ILE A 126 0.69 8.30 -21.87
CA ILE A 126 0.41 9.18 -20.72
C ILE A 126 1.73 9.56 -20.02
N LEU A 127 2.59 8.58 -19.71
CA LEU A 127 3.93 8.80 -19.15
C LEU A 127 4.83 9.64 -20.09
N GLY A 128 4.70 9.43 -21.41
CA GLY A 128 5.42 10.18 -22.44
C GLY A 128 4.95 11.62 -22.62
N LYS A 129 3.64 11.89 -22.51
CA LYS A 129 3.08 13.25 -22.43
C LYS A 129 3.52 13.94 -21.14
N MET A 130 3.41 13.23 -20.01
CA MET A 130 3.91 13.72 -18.73
C MET A 130 5.36 14.20 -18.85
N ARG A 131 6.21 13.51 -19.66
CA ARG A 131 7.61 13.85 -19.95
C ARG A 131 7.89 15.28 -20.44
N SER A 132 6.92 16.03 -20.99
CA SER A 132 7.19 17.38 -21.51
C SER A 132 7.14 18.49 -20.46
N ASP A 133 6.28 18.40 -19.45
CA ASP A 133 5.90 19.55 -18.60
C ASP A 133 6.78 19.68 -17.34
N TYR A 134 8.01 19.19 -17.46
CA TYR A 134 8.75 18.54 -16.38
C TYR A 134 9.38 19.46 -15.31
N LYS A 135 9.43 20.77 -15.52
CA LYS A 135 10.36 21.65 -14.77
C LYS A 135 9.93 22.05 -13.35
N ASN A 136 8.69 21.75 -12.94
CA ASN A 136 8.06 22.30 -11.74
C ASN A 136 7.95 21.35 -10.54
N SER A 137 8.23 20.06 -10.75
CA SER A 137 7.67 18.99 -9.92
C SER A 137 8.71 18.20 -9.12
N GLN A 138 10.00 18.49 -9.35
CA GLN A 138 11.16 17.86 -8.73
C GLN A 138 11.05 17.70 -7.20
N ASN A 139 10.42 18.67 -6.53
CA ASN A 139 10.23 18.67 -5.08
C ASN A 139 9.31 17.54 -4.59
N VAL A 140 8.32 17.12 -5.37
CA VAL A 140 7.37 16.08 -4.95
C VAL A 140 7.89 14.69 -5.28
N ILE A 141 8.64 14.48 -6.38
CA ILE A 141 9.46 13.27 -6.53
C ILE A 141 10.45 13.15 -5.38
N ASN A 142 11.23 14.21 -5.10
CA ASN A 142 12.22 14.21 -4.03
C ASN A 142 11.55 13.85 -2.69
N ARG A 143 10.40 14.47 -2.37
CA ARG A 143 9.63 14.15 -1.15
C ARG A 143 9.12 12.71 -1.15
N MET A 144 8.43 12.27 -2.21
CA MET A 144 7.81 10.94 -2.24
C MET A 144 8.86 9.82 -2.19
N VAL A 145 10.00 9.99 -2.85
CA VAL A 145 11.14 9.07 -2.77
C VAL A 145 11.71 9.01 -1.35
N ASN A 146 11.95 10.15 -0.71
CA ASN A 146 12.41 10.18 0.69
C ASN A 146 11.33 9.63 1.65
N HIS A 147 10.05 9.74 1.31
CA HIS A 147 8.94 9.15 2.07
C HIS A 147 8.89 7.62 1.90
N ILE A 148 9.15 7.08 0.70
CA ILE A 148 9.33 5.64 0.46
C ILE A 148 10.51 5.13 1.30
N PHE A 149 11.66 5.79 1.23
CA PHE A 149 12.85 5.41 1.99
C PHE A 149 12.57 5.40 3.50
N LEU A 150 12.04 6.49 4.06
CA LEU A 150 11.75 6.60 5.49
C LEU A 150 10.67 5.61 5.96
N LEU A 151 9.62 5.39 5.16
CA LEU A 151 8.57 4.41 5.48
C LEU A 151 9.09 2.96 5.41
N ASN A 152 10.06 2.65 4.53
CA ASN A 152 10.70 1.34 4.50
C ASN A 152 11.41 1.06 5.81
N GLU A 153 12.22 2.00 6.29
CA GLU A 153 12.98 1.87 7.54
C GLU A 153 12.07 1.80 8.78
N ILE A 154 10.97 2.56 8.79
CA ILE A 154 9.92 2.44 9.83
C ILE A 154 9.30 1.05 9.80
N THR A 155 8.95 0.53 8.62
CA THR A 155 8.33 -0.79 8.45
C THR A 155 9.28 -1.92 8.88
N LEU A 156 10.54 -1.87 8.45
CA LEU A 156 11.56 -2.82 8.89
C LEU A 156 11.81 -2.75 10.41
N SER A 157 11.78 -1.56 11.01
CA SER A 157 11.90 -1.38 12.46
C SER A 157 10.71 -1.96 13.24
N MET A 158 9.49 -1.80 12.73
CA MET A 158 8.28 -2.47 13.26
C MET A 158 8.39 -3.99 13.15
N SER A 159 8.78 -4.50 11.98
CA SER A 159 8.97 -5.93 11.73
C SER A 159 10.03 -6.52 12.67
N ALA A 160 11.14 -5.82 12.89
CA ALA A 160 12.24 -6.28 13.73
C ALA A 160 11.96 -6.21 15.24
N ASN A 161 11.32 -5.14 15.75
CA ASN A 161 11.20 -4.88 17.18
C ASN A 161 9.76 -4.53 17.61
N PRO A 162 9.05 -5.43 18.33
CA PRO A 162 7.71 -5.18 18.87
C PRO A 162 7.62 -3.92 19.76
N LYS A 163 8.68 -3.57 20.48
CA LYS A 163 8.70 -2.37 21.34
C LYS A 163 8.79 -1.07 20.53
N TYR A 164 9.45 -1.10 19.37
CA TYR A 164 9.42 0.03 18.43
C TYR A 164 8.02 0.18 17.83
N MET A 165 7.38 -0.92 17.44
CA MET A 165 5.98 -0.92 17.01
C MET A 165 5.05 -0.36 18.10
N GLU A 166 5.18 -0.82 19.35
CA GLU A 166 4.37 -0.35 20.48
C GLU A 166 4.53 1.16 20.71
N ALA A 167 5.78 1.65 20.72
CA ALA A 167 6.10 3.06 20.87
C ALA A 167 5.51 3.91 19.72
N LEU A 168 5.66 3.45 18.47
CA LEU A 168 5.12 4.12 17.28
C LEU A 168 3.59 4.16 17.28
N VAL A 169 2.93 3.02 17.57
CA VAL A 169 1.47 2.92 17.65
C VAL A 169 0.93 3.82 18.76
N THR A 170 1.59 3.84 19.91
CA THR A 170 1.25 4.73 21.03
C THR A 170 1.44 6.20 20.65
N HIS A 171 2.55 6.56 19.98
CA HIS A 171 2.85 7.93 19.57
C HIS A 171 1.86 8.48 18.55
N ILE A 172 1.56 7.72 17.50
CA ILE A 172 0.62 8.12 16.45
C ILE A 172 -0.81 8.24 17.03
N LYS A 173 -1.25 7.32 17.91
CA LYS A 173 -2.53 7.44 18.61
C LYS A 173 -2.58 8.70 19.49
N ASN A 174 -1.53 8.97 20.28
CA ASN A 174 -1.43 10.16 21.12
C ASN A 174 -1.24 11.48 20.33
N THR A 175 -0.92 11.40 19.04
CA THR A 175 -0.87 12.54 18.12
C THR A 175 -2.24 12.90 17.54
N ARG A 176 -3.22 11.98 17.48
CA ARG A 176 -4.59 12.24 16.98
C ARG A 176 -5.30 13.46 17.63
N PRO A 177 -5.19 13.72 18.95
CA PRO A 177 -5.74 14.93 19.56
C PRO A 177 -5.21 16.25 18.98
N LYS A 178 -3.97 16.29 18.46
CA LYS A 178 -3.41 17.47 17.77
C LYS A 178 -4.25 17.87 16.53
N PHE A 179 -5.06 16.94 16.01
CA PHE A 179 -5.93 17.10 14.83
C PHE A 179 -7.43 17.11 15.17
N ASN A 180 -7.80 17.28 16.44
CA ASN A 180 -9.19 17.17 16.93
C ASN A 180 -9.81 15.77 16.69
N ILE A 181 -9.00 14.71 16.74
CA ILE A 181 -9.45 13.31 16.67
C ILE A 181 -9.30 12.67 18.06
N SER A 182 -10.42 12.16 18.57
CA SER A 182 -10.52 11.48 19.87
C SER A 182 -9.66 10.22 19.99
N LEU A 183 -9.23 9.91 21.23
CA LEU A 183 -8.61 8.63 21.59
C LEU A 183 -9.63 7.50 21.78
N ASN A 184 -10.88 7.82 22.17
CA ASN A 184 -11.97 6.84 22.20
C ASN A 184 -12.33 6.42 20.77
N LYS A 185 -12.28 5.11 20.47
CA LYS A 185 -12.44 4.53 19.12
C LYS A 185 -13.74 4.96 18.41
N PHE A 186 -14.90 4.88 19.07
CA PHE A 186 -16.18 5.26 18.43
C PHE A 186 -16.21 6.73 18.05
N LYS A 187 -15.80 7.61 18.96
CA LYS A 187 -15.70 9.05 18.65
C LYS A 187 -14.61 9.34 17.61
N ALA A 188 -13.51 8.58 17.60
CA ALA A 188 -12.45 8.72 16.62
C ALA A 188 -12.95 8.51 15.18
N ALA A 189 -13.82 7.53 14.92
CA ALA A 189 -14.43 7.38 13.60
C ALA A 189 -15.25 8.60 13.17
N PHE A 190 -16.06 9.16 14.07
CA PHE A 190 -16.83 10.38 13.78
C PHE A 190 -15.92 11.60 13.55
N ASP A 191 -14.87 11.76 14.35
CA ASP A 191 -13.90 12.83 14.16
C ASP A 191 -13.10 12.67 12.84
N ILE A 192 -12.73 11.45 12.46
CA ILE A 192 -12.07 11.15 11.17
C ILE A 192 -13.03 11.38 10.00
N TYR A 193 -14.31 11.05 10.13
CA TYR A 193 -15.32 11.33 9.11
C TYR A 193 -15.47 12.85 8.90
N ARG A 194 -15.58 13.60 10.00
CA ARG A 194 -15.63 15.06 10.02
C ARG A 194 -14.36 15.72 9.44
N VAL A 195 -13.22 15.04 9.49
CA VAL A 195 -11.93 15.48 8.93
C VAL A 195 -11.78 15.14 7.44
N THR A 196 -12.21 13.96 7.01
CA THR A 196 -11.95 13.43 5.66
C THR A 196 -13.12 13.66 4.68
N GLY A 197 -14.35 13.78 5.18
CA GLY A 197 -15.57 13.81 4.36
C GLY A 197 -15.99 12.45 3.78
N GLU A 198 -15.19 11.40 4.00
CA GLU A 198 -15.35 10.07 3.39
C GLU A 198 -15.71 9.02 4.45
N LEU A 199 -16.62 8.09 4.14
CA LEU A 199 -16.98 7.00 5.06
C LEU A 199 -15.95 5.85 5.08
N PHE A 200 -15.13 5.72 4.03
CA PHE A 200 -14.13 4.66 3.91
C PHE A 200 -12.97 4.82 4.91
N MET A 201 -12.40 6.03 5.01
CA MET A 201 -11.25 6.30 5.87
C MET A 201 -11.50 6.05 7.37
N PRO A 202 -12.63 6.45 7.99
CA PRO A 202 -13.02 6.08 9.35
C PRO A 202 -13.07 4.57 9.60
N ALA A 203 -13.75 3.84 8.71
CA ALA A 203 -13.88 2.38 8.81
C ALA A 203 -12.51 1.71 8.73
N LYS A 204 -11.67 2.14 7.77
CA LYS A 204 -10.32 1.62 7.59
C LYS A 204 -9.41 1.90 8.78
N ALA A 205 -9.48 3.10 9.35
CA ALA A 205 -8.70 3.48 10.52
C ALA A 205 -9.05 2.64 11.75
N LEU A 206 -10.35 2.42 12.03
CA LEU A 206 -10.76 1.57 13.16
C LEU A 206 -10.47 0.08 12.95
N ALA A 207 -10.69 -0.44 11.73
CA ALA A 207 -10.37 -1.82 11.41
C ALA A 207 -8.86 -2.09 11.59
N MET A 208 -8.01 -1.18 11.09
CA MET A 208 -6.57 -1.31 11.20
C MET A 208 -6.05 -1.03 12.63
N ASP A 209 -6.70 -0.18 13.43
CA ASP A 209 -6.41 -0.06 14.87
C ASP A 209 -6.61 -1.39 15.61
N VAL A 210 -7.70 -2.12 15.33
CA VAL A 210 -7.95 -3.44 15.93
C VAL A 210 -6.94 -4.48 15.44
N VAL A 211 -6.55 -4.44 14.17
CA VAL A 211 -5.49 -5.31 13.63
C VAL A 211 -4.15 -5.06 14.32
N MET A 212 -3.73 -3.80 14.51
CA MET A 212 -2.46 -3.49 15.19
C MET A 212 -2.50 -3.78 16.69
N ASP A 213 -3.62 -3.56 17.37
CA ASP A 213 -3.78 -3.94 18.78
C ASP A 213 -3.61 -5.46 18.95
N ASN A 214 -4.25 -6.25 18.08
CA ASN A 214 -4.11 -7.71 18.09
C ASN A 214 -2.68 -8.15 17.78
N ILE A 215 -2.02 -7.54 16.77
CA ILE A 215 -0.63 -7.85 16.43
C ILE A 215 0.33 -7.57 17.59
N LEU A 216 0.13 -6.47 18.33
CA LEU A 216 0.96 -6.16 19.51
C LEU A 216 0.82 -7.24 20.59
N VAL A 217 -0.40 -7.70 20.89
CA VAL A 217 -0.64 -8.81 21.83
C VAL A 217 -0.05 -10.13 21.30
N SER A 218 -0.19 -10.43 20.01
CA SER A 218 0.43 -11.62 19.41
C SER A 218 1.95 -11.58 19.43
N ARG A 219 2.58 -10.39 19.48
CA ARG A 219 4.04 -10.21 19.47
C ARG A 219 4.63 -9.90 20.85
N SER A 220 3.82 -9.74 21.91
CA SER A 220 4.29 -9.62 23.30
C SER A 220 4.76 -10.95 23.90
N GLY A 221 4.34 -12.07 23.30
CA GLY A 221 4.57 -13.43 23.82
C GLY A 221 3.38 -14.01 24.60
N GLU A 222 2.22 -13.33 24.60
CA GLU A 222 0.99 -13.82 25.24
C GLU A 222 0.24 -14.91 24.44
N CYS A 223 0.59 -15.12 23.17
CA CYS A 223 0.07 -16.22 22.36
C CYS A 223 0.96 -17.48 22.44
N PRO A 224 0.40 -18.69 22.44
CA PRO A 224 1.19 -19.92 22.36
C PRO A 224 2.00 -20.00 21.06
N THR A 225 3.28 -20.38 21.16
CA THR A 225 4.09 -20.66 19.97
C THR A 225 3.56 -21.91 19.27
N ASN A 226 3.60 -21.93 17.93
CA ASN A 226 3.06 -22.98 17.05
C ASN A 226 1.53 -23.06 16.88
N GLU A 227 0.70 -22.17 17.45
CA GLU A 227 -0.73 -22.16 17.11
C GLU A 227 -0.98 -21.61 15.69
N ILE A 228 -1.80 -22.33 14.91
CA ILE A 228 -2.38 -21.79 13.68
C ILE A 228 -3.55 -20.90 14.08
N MET A 229 -3.32 -19.58 14.10
CA MET A 229 -4.44 -18.66 14.22
C MET A 229 -5.30 -18.76 12.96
N PRO A 230 -6.62 -19.01 13.08
CA PRO A 230 -7.51 -18.84 11.93
C PRO A 230 -7.40 -17.39 11.47
N THR A 231 -7.07 -17.18 10.19
CA THR A 231 -7.16 -15.84 9.60
C THR A 231 -8.56 -15.32 9.85
N ASN A 232 -8.68 -14.02 10.18
CA ASN A 232 -9.97 -13.35 10.11
C ASN A 232 -10.35 -13.14 8.63
N THR A 233 -10.60 -14.24 7.92
CA THR A 233 -10.98 -14.30 6.50
C THR A 233 -12.20 -13.43 6.26
N SER A 234 -13.22 -13.54 7.11
CA SER A 234 -14.38 -12.64 7.12
C SER A 234 -13.95 -11.16 7.13
N GLY A 235 -13.06 -10.75 8.04
CA GLY A 235 -12.53 -9.39 8.10
C GLY A 235 -11.71 -8.99 6.87
N GLN A 236 -10.87 -9.88 6.33
CA GLN A 236 -10.12 -9.64 5.09
C GLN A 236 -11.07 -9.43 3.90
N VAL A 237 -12.08 -10.28 3.77
CA VAL A 237 -13.06 -10.23 2.67
C VAL A 237 -13.95 -8.99 2.80
N VAL A 238 -14.42 -8.62 4.00
CA VAL A 238 -15.12 -7.34 4.22
C VAL A 238 -14.25 -6.16 3.77
N ASN A 239 -12.98 -6.12 4.20
CA ASN A 239 -12.01 -5.07 3.84
C ASN A 239 -11.71 -4.98 2.33
N ILE A 240 -11.96 -6.06 1.58
CA ILE A 240 -11.84 -6.10 0.11
C ILE A 240 -13.16 -5.66 -0.53
N MET A 241 -14.29 -6.20 -0.09
CA MET A 241 -15.62 -5.86 -0.62
C MET A 241 -16.00 -4.38 -0.41
N GLU A 242 -15.55 -3.75 0.67
CA GLU A 242 -15.68 -2.30 0.88
C GLU A 242 -14.98 -1.48 -0.23
N ALA A 243 -13.78 -1.90 -0.64
CA ALA A 243 -13.01 -1.25 -1.70
C ALA A 243 -13.55 -1.59 -3.11
N VAL A 244 -14.09 -2.80 -3.31
CA VAL A 244 -14.85 -3.19 -4.52
C VAL A 244 -16.05 -2.28 -4.73
N LEU A 245 -16.84 -2.02 -3.69
CA LEU A 245 -18.01 -1.14 -3.78
C LEU A 245 -17.62 0.32 -4.10
N ALA A 246 -16.47 0.78 -3.59
CA ALA A 246 -15.90 2.07 -3.96
C ALA A 246 -15.45 2.10 -5.44
N ASP A 247 -14.71 1.08 -5.91
CA ASP A 247 -14.36 0.93 -7.33
C ASP A 247 -15.60 0.94 -8.24
N GLU A 248 -16.68 0.23 -7.89
CA GLU A 248 -17.94 0.26 -8.66
C GLU A 248 -18.58 1.65 -8.68
N SER A 249 -18.58 2.38 -7.57
CA SER A 249 -19.09 3.75 -7.50
C SER A 249 -18.27 4.75 -8.32
N SER A 250 -16.97 4.50 -8.47
CA SER A 250 -16.03 5.24 -9.33
C SER A 250 -16.05 4.76 -10.81
N ALA A 251 -16.91 3.80 -11.16
CA ALA A 251 -16.99 3.16 -12.46
C ALA A 251 -15.68 2.47 -12.93
N LEU A 252 -14.96 1.85 -11.98
CA LEU A 252 -13.71 1.11 -12.16
C LEU A 252 -13.98 -0.42 -12.12
N TYR A 253 -14.99 -0.86 -12.86
CA TYR A 253 -15.57 -2.21 -12.77
C TYR A 253 -14.55 -3.35 -12.96
N ASP A 254 -13.49 -3.13 -13.75
CA ASP A 254 -12.44 -4.14 -13.95
C ASP A 254 -11.49 -4.28 -12.74
N ASN A 255 -11.27 -3.21 -11.96
CA ASN A 255 -10.60 -3.33 -10.68
C ASN A 255 -11.52 -3.93 -9.60
N ALA A 256 -12.81 -3.59 -9.62
CA ALA A 256 -13.82 -4.22 -8.76
C ALA A 256 -13.86 -5.75 -8.97
N ARG A 257 -13.87 -6.23 -10.23
CA ARG A 257 -13.76 -7.66 -10.58
C ARG A 257 -12.53 -8.33 -9.95
N ALA A 258 -11.36 -7.67 -10.03
CA ALA A 258 -10.13 -8.18 -9.42
C ALA A 258 -10.21 -8.27 -7.90
N GLY A 259 -10.80 -7.27 -7.24
CA GLY A 259 -11.11 -7.32 -5.81
C GLY A 259 -12.00 -8.51 -5.46
N ILE A 260 -13.03 -8.81 -6.25
CA ILE A 260 -13.92 -9.94 -5.94
C ILE A 260 -13.22 -11.29 -6.17
N ALA A 261 -12.34 -11.42 -7.16
CA ALA A 261 -11.50 -12.62 -7.35
C ALA A 261 -10.59 -12.91 -6.13
N LEU A 262 -10.11 -11.87 -5.46
CA LEU A 262 -9.37 -11.94 -4.19
C LEU A 262 -10.29 -12.29 -3.01
N ALA A 263 -11.50 -11.71 -2.98
CA ALA A 263 -12.52 -11.89 -1.94
C ALA A 263 -13.03 -13.35 -1.84
N ILE A 264 -13.15 -14.06 -2.96
CA ILE A 264 -13.64 -15.45 -3.01
C ILE A 264 -12.54 -16.50 -2.77
N ASN A 265 -11.28 -16.05 -2.75
CA ASN A 265 -10.06 -16.80 -2.46
C ASN A 265 -9.25 -16.14 -1.32
N PRO A 266 -9.82 -15.98 -0.11
CA PRO A 266 -9.12 -15.35 1.01
C PRO A 266 -7.96 -16.21 1.51
N ILE A 267 -7.02 -15.60 2.24
CA ILE A 267 -5.84 -16.30 2.75
C ILE A 267 -6.26 -17.27 3.88
N PRO A 268 -5.94 -18.58 3.78
CA PRO A 268 -6.56 -19.62 4.61
C PRO A 268 -5.99 -19.75 6.04
N SER A 269 -4.74 -19.34 6.28
CA SER A 269 -4.09 -19.47 7.60
C SER A 269 -3.05 -18.39 7.89
N VAL A 270 -2.84 -18.12 9.18
CA VAL A 270 -1.62 -17.47 9.70
C VAL A 270 -0.88 -18.51 10.52
N HIS A 271 0.43 -18.62 10.33
CA HIS A 271 1.29 -19.46 11.14
C HIS A 271 2.15 -18.57 12.03
N VAL A 272 2.10 -18.82 13.34
CA VAL A 272 2.92 -18.11 14.32
C VAL A 272 4.24 -18.85 14.44
N THR A 273 5.34 -18.20 14.07
CA THR A 273 6.69 -18.79 14.10
C THR A 273 7.65 -17.95 14.91
N ASP A 274 8.50 -18.61 15.68
CA ASP A 274 9.60 -17.97 16.41
C ASP A 274 10.59 -17.35 15.40
N ARG A 275 11.05 -16.11 15.67
CA ARG A 275 11.97 -15.38 14.76
C ARG A 275 13.43 -15.40 15.21
N ASP A 276 13.64 -15.41 16.54
CA ASP A 276 14.91 -15.55 17.25
C ASP A 276 14.61 -15.62 18.77
N ASP A 277 15.55 -16.13 19.58
CA ASP A 277 15.46 -16.21 21.06
C ASP A 277 15.07 -14.90 21.78
N LYS A 278 15.20 -13.75 21.08
CA LYS A 278 15.03 -12.40 21.63
C LYS A 278 13.65 -11.77 21.37
N TYR A 279 12.92 -12.23 20.36
CA TYR A 279 11.62 -11.66 19.96
C TYR A 279 10.68 -12.80 19.58
N PRO A 280 9.74 -13.17 20.47
CA PRO A 280 9.25 -14.53 20.52
C PRO A 280 8.44 -14.94 19.29
N LEU A 281 7.70 -14.02 18.64
CA LEU A 281 6.73 -14.40 17.61
C LEU A 281 6.71 -13.45 16.40
N TYR A 282 6.58 -14.07 15.22
CA TYR A 282 6.35 -13.45 13.92
C TYR A 282 5.20 -14.17 13.19
N LEU A 283 4.45 -13.43 12.37
CA LEU A 283 3.24 -13.91 11.70
C LEU A 283 3.52 -14.17 10.21
N LYS A 284 3.48 -15.44 9.80
CA LYS A 284 3.63 -15.87 8.41
C LYS A 284 2.28 -16.14 7.76
N TYR A 285 2.07 -15.59 6.57
CA TYR A 285 0.80 -15.70 5.84
C TYR A 285 0.95 -16.58 4.59
N HIS A 286 0.23 -17.70 4.54
CA HIS A 286 0.32 -18.65 3.43
C HIS A 286 -0.72 -18.33 2.37
N ALA A 287 -0.44 -17.30 1.57
CA ALA A 287 -1.30 -16.86 0.48
C ALA A 287 -1.33 -17.85 -0.69
N PRO A 288 -2.46 -17.99 -1.42
CA PRO A 288 -2.51 -18.73 -2.68
C PRO A 288 -1.53 -18.18 -3.72
N GLU A 289 -1.11 -19.01 -4.68
CA GLU A 289 -0.10 -18.65 -5.66
C GLU A 289 -0.57 -17.46 -6.52
N GLY A 290 0.23 -16.39 -6.58
CA GLY A 290 -0.14 -15.15 -7.27
C GLY A 290 -1.13 -14.24 -6.54
N TRP A 291 -1.76 -14.68 -5.43
CA TRP A 291 -2.70 -13.84 -4.66
C TRP A 291 -2.04 -12.55 -4.17
N ASN A 292 -0.82 -12.63 -3.63
CA ASN A 292 -0.09 -11.47 -3.16
C ASN A 292 0.14 -10.44 -4.28
N SER A 293 0.46 -10.89 -5.49
CA SER A 293 0.67 -9.98 -6.62
C SER A 293 -0.64 -9.37 -7.12
N LEU A 294 -1.69 -10.19 -7.25
CA LEU A 294 -3.03 -9.72 -7.63
C LEU A 294 -3.57 -8.71 -6.61
N TYR A 295 -3.34 -8.93 -5.32
CA TYR A 295 -3.70 -8.01 -4.24
C TYR A 295 -2.89 -6.71 -4.31
N GLU A 296 -1.59 -6.78 -4.61
CA GLU A 296 -0.74 -5.60 -4.73
C GLU A 296 -1.14 -4.69 -5.90
N THR A 297 -1.27 -5.27 -7.10
CA THR A 297 -1.71 -4.52 -8.30
C THR A 297 -3.14 -3.99 -8.17
N TRP A 298 -4.04 -4.75 -7.52
CA TRP A 298 -5.41 -4.30 -7.23
C TRP A 298 -5.42 -3.13 -6.24
N ASN A 299 -4.57 -3.14 -5.21
CA ASN A 299 -4.44 -2.03 -4.27
C ASN A 299 -3.85 -0.77 -4.91
N LEU A 300 -2.85 -0.90 -5.78
CA LEU A 300 -2.29 0.25 -6.51
C LEU A 300 -3.34 0.90 -7.43
N ALA A 301 -4.07 0.09 -8.19
CA ALA A 301 -5.19 0.55 -9.01
C ALA A 301 -6.35 1.12 -8.18
N PHE A 302 -6.66 0.55 -7.01
CA PHE A 302 -7.68 1.08 -6.10
C PHE A 302 -7.28 2.45 -5.53
N LEU A 303 -6.02 2.63 -5.12
CA LEU A 303 -5.52 3.93 -4.68
C LEU A 303 -5.53 4.94 -5.84
N MET A 304 -5.08 4.54 -7.03
CA MET A 304 -5.22 5.35 -8.25
C MET A 304 -6.69 5.73 -8.45
N GLY A 305 -7.63 4.81 -8.32
CA GLY A 305 -9.03 5.07 -8.56
C GLY A 305 -9.70 6.04 -7.59
N ASN A 306 -9.45 5.87 -6.29
CA ASN A 306 -10.39 6.29 -5.25
C ASN A 306 -9.76 7.10 -4.11
N VAL A 307 -8.44 7.33 -4.10
CA VAL A 307 -7.74 7.90 -2.94
C VAL A 307 -6.91 9.13 -3.32
N SER A 308 -6.90 10.11 -2.43
CA SER A 308 -6.13 11.36 -2.53
C SER A 308 -4.80 11.26 -1.76
N ASN A 309 -3.97 12.30 -1.86
CA ASN A 309 -2.63 12.36 -1.25
C ASN A 309 -1.76 11.15 -1.61
N LEU A 310 -1.71 10.81 -2.90
CA LEU A 310 -1.01 9.63 -3.40
C LEU A 310 0.51 9.65 -3.09
N ASN A 311 1.10 10.83 -2.94
CA ASN A 311 2.47 11.02 -2.44
C ASN A 311 2.69 10.52 -1.00
N ILE A 312 1.63 10.29 -0.22
CA ILE A 312 1.64 9.65 1.11
C ILE A 312 1.12 8.22 1.03
N THR A 313 0.07 7.94 0.24
CA THR A 313 -0.61 6.63 0.26
C THR A 313 -0.03 5.57 -0.70
N TYR A 314 0.69 5.94 -1.76
CA TYR A 314 1.44 5.00 -2.59
C TYR A 314 2.66 4.39 -1.90
N PRO A 315 3.50 5.13 -1.16
CA PRO A 315 4.72 4.60 -0.54
C PRO A 315 4.57 3.23 0.14
N LYS A 316 3.52 2.97 0.93
CA LYS A 316 3.28 1.66 1.59
C LYS A 316 3.20 0.44 0.65
N LEU A 317 2.96 0.66 -0.63
CA LEU A 317 2.87 -0.35 -1.69
C LEU A 317 4.18 -0.44 -2.50
N LEU A 318 4.98 0.63 -2.47
CA LEU A 318 6.21 0.76 -3.25
C LEU A 318 7.49 0.61 -2.43
N ILE A 319 7.41 0.49 -1.09
CA ILE A 319 8.59 0.16 -0.27
C ILE A 319 9.14 -1.24 -0.60
N PRO A 320 10.47 -1.44 -0.66
CA PRO A 320 11.09 -2.76 -0.85
C PRO A 320 10.52 -3.84 0.06
N ALA A 321 10.32 -3.53 1.35
CA ALA A 321 9.76 -4.42 2.36
C ALA A 321 8.35 -4.96 2.02
N VAL A 322 7.64 -4.39 1.05
CA VAL A 322 6.34 -4.87 0.56
C VAL A 322 6.44 -5.35 -0.89
N ILE A 323 6.88 -4.52 -1.83
CA ILE A 323 6.81 -4.84 -3.27
C ILE A 323 7.72 -6.01 -3.67
N ALA A 324 8.83 -6.20 -2.95
CA ALA A 324 9.80 -7.28 -3.14
C ALA A 324 9.72 -8.38 -2.07
N ALA A 325 8.71 -8.35 -1.17
CA ALA A 325 8.60 -9.24 -0.02
C ALA A 325 8.52 -10.75 -0.37
N GLY A 326 8.91 -11.62 0.57
CA GLY A 326 8.56 -13.04 0.53
C GLY A 326 7.06 -13.26 0.68
N ASN A 327 6.51 -14.38 0.16
CA ASN A 327 5.07 -14.63 0.23
C ASN A 327 4.53 -14.65 1.67
N GLU A 328 5.35 -15.13 2.61
CA GLU A 328 5.03 -15.26 4.02
C GLU A 328 5.07 -13.90 4.76
N ASP A 329 6.02 -13.03 4.39
CA ASP A 329 6.26 -11.71 5.00
C ASP A 329 5.36 -10.61 4.45
N TYR A 330 4.94 -10.73 3.19
CA TYR A 330 4.26 -9.69 2.42
C TYR A 330 3.08 -9.07 3.18
N LEU A 331 2.17 -9.89 3.70
CA LEU A 331 1.00 -9.36 4.43
C LEU A 331 1.39 -8.65 5.73
N MET A 332 2.41 -9.13 6.44
CA MET A 332 2.86 -8.54 7.70
C MET A 332 3.43 -7.15 7.45
N ASN A 333 4.45 -7.05 6.59
CA ASN A 333 5.11 -5.78 6.25
C ASN A 333 4.11 -4.80 5.59
N ARG A 334 3.13 -5.30 4.82
CA ARG A 334 2.07 -4.46 4.23
C ARG A 334 1.05 -3.98 5.27
N VAL A 335 0.79 -4.72 6.34
CA VAL A 335 -0.03 -4.25 7.48
C VAL A 335 0.74 -3.21 8.30
N GLU A 336 2.01 -3.49 8.60
CA GLU A 336 2.91 -2.60 9.35
C GLU A 336 3.12 -1.26 8.65
N SER A 337 3.21 -1.22 7.32
CA SER A 337 3.27 0.03 6.54
C SER A 337 1.91 0.69 6.31
N LEU A 338 0.81 -0.07 6.20
CA LEU A 338 -0.54 0.46 5.96
C LEU A 338 -1.10 1.24 7.17
N TRP A 339 -0.94 0.75 8.40
CA TRP A 339 -1.47 1.43 9.58
C TRP A 339 -0.92 2.85 9.80
N PRO A 340 0.41 3.12 9.82
CA PRO A 340 0.93 4.46 9.97
C PRO A 340 0.52 5.34 8.78
N THR A 341 0.57 4.81 7.55
CA THR A 341 0.17 5.54 6.34
C THR A 341 -1.29 6.02 6.36
N ILE A 342 -2.22 5.23 6.89
CA ILE A 342 -3.62 5.67 7.09
C ILE A 342 -3.68 6.87 8.04
N ASN A 343 -2.93 6.85 9.14
CA ASN A 343 -2.90 7.95 10.09
C ASN A 343 -2.25 9.20 9.46
N PHE A 344 -1.15 9.06 8.73
CA PHE A 344 -0.48 10.16 8.01
C PHE A 344 -1.42 10.82 6.98
N HIS A 345 -2.16 10.02 6.20
CA HIS A 345 -3.18 10.55 5.29
C HIS A 345 -4.28 11.31 6.05
N VAL A 346 -4.80 10.76 7.16
CA VAL A 346 -5.82 11.42 7.99
C VAL A 346 -5.31 12.75 8.57
N PHE A 347 -4.03 12.83 8.97
CA PHE A 347 -3.41 14.07 9.43
C PHE A 347 -3.20 15.09 8.30
N ALA A 348 -2.92 14.64 7.08
CA ALA A 348 -2.87 15.49 5.89
C ALA A 348 -4.27 16.07 5.56
N GLN A 349 -5.31 15.23 5.59
CA GLN A 349 -6.70 15.68 5.44
C GLN A 349 -7.12 16.68 6.52
N ALA A 350 -6.69 16.47 7.77
CA ALA A 350 -6.95 17.42 8.86
C ALA A 350 -6.27 18.79 8.68
N LYS A 351 -5.21 18.88 7.85
CA LYS A 351 -4.59 20.13 7.39
C LYS A 351 -5.22 20.69 6.10
N GLY A 352 -6.24 20.02 5.53
CA GLY A 352 -6.83 20.37 4.24
C GLY A 352 -5.94 20.05 3.02
N GLN A 353 -4.92 19.21 3.19
CA GLN A 353 -4.04 18.80 2.08
C GLN A 353 -4.75 17.75 1.22
N ASN A 354 -4.88 18.02 -0.08
CA ASN A 354 -5.46 17.11 -1.06
C ASN A 354 -4.68 17.16 -2.38
N VAL A 355 -3.86 16.14 -2.62
CA VAL A 355 -3.07 15.96 -3.84
C VAL A 355 -3.65 14.81 -4.67
N PHE A 356 -4.23 15.14 -5.82
CA PHE A 356 -4.71 14.19 -6.83
C PHE A 356 -3.74 14.17 -8.01
N LEU A 357 -3.66 13.06 -8.75
CA LEU A 357 -2.87 12.96 -9.98
C LEU A 357 -3.66 13.44 -11.22
N PRO A 358 -3.00 14.05 -12.22
CA PRO A 358 -3.57 14.22 -13.56
C PRO A 358 -3.84 12.86 -14.21
N GLU A 359 -4.94 12.75 -14.97
CA GLU A 359 -5.40 11.50 -15.62
C GLU A 359 -5.54 10.28 -14.70
N GLN A 360 -5.67 10.52 -13.39
CA GLN A 360 -5.80 9.50 -12.34
C GLN A 360 -6.89 8.47 -12.66
N THR A 361 -8.07 8.89 -13.15
CA THR A 361 -9.16 8.00 -13.53
C THR A 361 -8.90 7.22 -14.84
N GLU A 362 -8.14 7.76 -15.79
CA GLU A 362 -7.77 7.06 -17.03
C GLU A 362 -6.73 5.96 -16.73
N LEU A 363 -5.71 6.32 -15.95
CA LEU A 363 -4.70 5.38 -15.45
C LEU A 363 -5.34 4.26 -14.60
N ALA A 364 -6.27 4.59 -13.70
CA ALA A 364 -6.99 3.59 -12.89
C ALA A 364 -7.78 2.60 -13.75
N LYS A 365 -8.46 3.06 -14.82
CA LYS A 365 -9.17 2.19 -15.77
C LYS A 365 -8.21 1.28 -16.51
N HIS A 366 -7.13 1.84 -17.07
CA HIS A 366 -6.13 1.06 -17.79
C HIS A 366 -5.39 0.03 -16.93
N TRP A 367 -5.27 0.29 -15.62
CA TRP A 367 -4.76 -0.66 -14.63
C TRP A 367 -5.80 -1.73 -14.27
N GLY A 368 -7.06 -1.33 -14.07
CA GLY A 368 -8.20 -2.23 -13.86
C GLY A 368 -8.32 -3.28 -14.97
N GLU A 369 -8.22 -2.88 -16.24
CA GLU A 369 -8.23 -3.78 -17.40
C GLU A 369 -7.16 -4.90 -17.33
N VAL A 370 -5.98 -4.59 -16.79
CA VAL A 370 -4.90 -5.58 -16.56
C VAL A 370 -5.27 -6.46 -15.37
N ASN A 371 -5.67 -5.85 -14.26
CA ASN A 371 -6.04 -6.56 -13.04
C ASN A 371 -7.18 -7.56 -13.27
N ALA A 372 -8.14 -7.24 -14.13
CA ALA A 372 -9.20 -8.16 -14.55
C ALA A 372 -8.69 -9.39 -15.32
N ARG A 373 -7.68 -9.23 -16.21
CA ARG A 373 -7.06 -10.38 -16.90
C ARG A 373 -6.36 -11.32 -15.92
N TYR A 374 -5.56 -10.75 -15.01
CA TYR A 374 -4.87 -11.52 -13.97
C TYR A 374 -5.87 -12.16 -12.99
N ALA A 375 -6.98 -11.49 -12.69
CA ALA A 375 -8.06 -12.02 -11.87
C ALA A 375 -8.73 -13.26 -12.51
N SER A 376 -9.17 -13.19 -13.76
CA SER A 376 -9.79 -14.33 -14.44
C SER A 376 -8.82 -15.51 -14.61
N ALA A 377 -7.53 -15.26 -14.86
CA ALA A 377 -6.51 -16.32 -14.88
C ALA A 377 -6.28 -16.95 -13.49
N PHE A 378 -6.30 -16.13 -12.43
CA PHE A 378 -6.14 -16.57 -11.04
C PHE A 378 -7.35 -17.40 -10.56
N THR A 379 -8.57 -17.01 -10.89
CA THR A 379 -9.79 -17.75 -10.51
C THR A 379 -9.97 -19.02 -11.33
N GLN A 380 -9.62 -19.02 -12.61
CA GLN A 380 -9.65 -20.24 -13.41
C GLN A 380 -8.67 -21.27 -12.85
N ARG A 381 -7.48 -20.85 -12.37
CA ARG A 381 -6.52 -21.72 -11.69
C ARG A 381 -7.03 -22.26 -10.34
N HIS A 382 -7.60 -21.41 -9.48
CA HIS A 382 -7.95 -21.78 -8.09
C HIS A 382 -9.37 -22.28 -7.89
N ASN A 383 -10.28 -22.05 -8.84
CA ASN A 383 -11.70 -22.39 -8.72
C ASN A 383 -12.26 -23.15 -9.93
N ASN A 384 -11.54 -23.19 -11.06
CA ASN A 384 -12.08 -23.64 -12.35
C ASN A 384 -13.38 -22.90 -12.73
N ILE A 385 -13.33 -21.56 -12.59
CA ILE A 385 -14.39 -20.63 -12.99
C ILE A 385 -13.79 -19.54 -13.88
N GLU A 386 -14.30 -19.46 -15.11
CA GLU A 386 -14.11 -18.32 -16.00
C GLU A 386 -15.10 -17.20 -15.63
N PHE A 387 -14.60 -16.03 -15.23
CA PHE A 387 -15.43 -14.84 -15.01
C PHE A 387 -15.41 -13.95 -16.25
N ASN A 388 -16.61 -13.73 -16.82
CA ASN A 388 -16.85 -12.87 -17.98
C ASN A 388 -17.61 -11.59 -17.58
N THR A 389 -18.42 -11.66 -16.52
CA THR A 389 -19.29 -10.59 -16.04
C THR A 389 -19.32 -10.50 -14.51
N LEU A 390 -19.81 -9.36 -13.97
CA LEU A 390 -20.07 -9.25 -12.52
C LEU A 390 -21.25 -10.16 -12.08
N SER A 391 -22.19 -10.47 -12.98
CA SER A 391 -23.30 -11.39 -12.70
C SER A 391 -22.87 -12.84 -12.46
N ASP A 392 -21.77 -13.29 -13.07
CA ASP A 392 -21.22 -14.64 -12.88
C ASP A 392 -20.77 -14.89 -11.43
N LEU A 393 -20.48 -13.81 -10.69
CA LEU A 393 -20.12 -13.87 -9.27
C LEU A 393 -21.29 -14.30 -8.38
N CYS A 394 -22.54 -14.07 -8.83
CA CYS A 394 -23.74 -14.59 -8.17
C CYS A 394 -23.91 -16.11 -8.35
N SER A 395 -23.20 -16.72 -9.31
CA SER A 395 -23.18 -18.17 -9.54
C SER A 395 -22.18 -18.91 -8.64
N ILE A 396 -21.28 -18.20 -7.97
CA ILE A 396 -20.34 -18.77 -7.01
C ILE A 396 -21.12 -19.37 -5.83
N PRO A 397 -20.80 -20.60 -5.37
CA PRO A 397 -21.55 -21.25 -4.29
C PRO A 397 -21.81 -20.35 -3.08
N TYR A 398 -23.09 -20.02 -2.89
CA TYR A 398 -23.67 -19.05 -1.94
C TYR A 398 -23.01 -19.05 -0.56
N ASN A 399 -22.60 -20.23 -0.08
CA ASN A 399 -21.97 -20.47 1.20
C ASN A 399 -20.62 -19.72 1.39
N LYS A 400 -19.86 -19.45 0.32
CA LYS A 400 -18.61 -18.68 0.40
C LYS A 400 -18.88 -17.18 0.61
N CYS A 401 -19.71 -16.58 -0.24
CA CYS A 401 -19.91 -15.13 -0.28
C CYS A 401 -20.81 -14.61 0.85
N LYS A 402 -21.79 -15.42 1.30
CA LYS A 402 -22.85 -14.98 2.23
C LYS A 402 -22.30 -14.43 3.55
N ASN A 403 -21.27 -15.04 4.12
CA ASN A 403 -20.75 -14.64 5.44
C ASN A 403 -20.07 -13.27 5.43
N ALA A 404 -19.42 -12.88 4.33
CA ALA A 404 -18.77 -11.57 4.19
C ALA A 404 -19.73 -10.48 3.70
N PHE A 405 -20.56 -10.78 2.71
CA PHE A 405 -21.51 -9.78 2.17
C PHE A 405 -22.55 -9.35 3.21
N TRP A 406 -23.12 -10.30 3.98
CA TRP A 406 -24.09 -10.00 5.02
C TRP A 406 -23.48 -9.47 6.33
N SER A 407 -22.17 -9.61 6.57
CA SER A 407 -21.50 -8.90 7.66
C SER A 407 -21.16 -7.46 7.27
N THR A 408 -20.70 -7.23 6.04
CA THR A 408 -20.54 -5.89 5.45
C THR A 408 -21.87 -5.11 5.50
N LEU A 409 -22.97 -5.71 5.00
CA LEU A 409 -24.31 -5.09 5.06
C LEU A 409 -24.81 -4.86 6.50
N LYS A 410 -24.41 -5.68 7.48
CA LYS A 410 -24.76 -5.42 8.89
C LYS A 410 -23.97 -4.25 9.47
N LEU A 411 -22.69 -4.11 9.14
CA LEU A 411 -21.86 -2.96 9.54
C LEU A 411 -22.37 -1.66 8.90
N ILE A 412 -22.71 -1.69 7.61
CA ILE A 412 -23.31 -0.55 6.90
C ILE A 412 -24.68 -0.17 7.50
N ASN A 413 -25.55 -1.15 7.82
CA ASN A 413 -26.80 -0.86 8.52
C ASN A 413 -26.59 -0.31 9.94
N PHE A 414 -25.54 -0.72 10.65
CA PHE A 414 -25.20 -0.10 11.95
C PHE A 414 -24.76 1.37 11.82
N ALA A 415 -24.17 1.77 10.69
CA ALA A 415 -23.92 3.18 10.38
C ALA A 415 -25.19 3.92 9.91
N GLY A 416 -26.08 3.23 9.16
CA GLY A 416 -27.34 3.80 8.64
C GLY A 416 -28.45 3.98 9.68
N VAL A 417 -28.41 3.24 10.79
CA VAL A 417 -29.37 3.34 11.92
C VAL A 417 -29.00 4.45 12.92
N ALA A 418 -28.03 5.31 12.57
CA ALA A 418 -27.60 6.48 13.34
C ALA A 418 -27.96 7.82 12.65
N GLN A 419 -29.14 7.89 12.01
CA GLN A 419 -29.77 9.10 11.48
C GLN A 419 -31.01 9.47 12.30
#